data_AF-A0A258ETI9-F1
#
_entry.id   AF-A0A258ETI9-F1
#
_cell.length_a   1.000
_cell.length_b   1.000
_cell.length_c   1.000
_cell.angle_alpha   90.00
_cell.angle_beta   90.00
_cell.angle_gamma   90.00
#
_symmetry.space_group_name_H-M   'P 1'
#
loop_
_entity.id
_entity.type
_entity.pdbx_description
1 polymer ?
#
loop_
_entity_poly.entity_id
_entity_poly.type
_entity_poly.pdbx_seq_one_letter_code
_entity_poly.pdbx_strand_id
1 'polypeptide(L)'
;MKLYKSDKVRFISGLIIIILIYSWFYIFFIENSNLVISKLGKYFVSFATTIAVYFVGTFHLGKLKDKWMSLLWHVIHVSGLCIATSLGLVDWLITDIGMNLVSFARSIQEMLISPLLYLAMGLINRVLNKDAVSTTNIQEKQ
;
A
#
# COMPACT_ATOMS: atom_id res chain seq x y z
N MET A 1 23.01 8.11 1.22
CA MET A 1 22.38 8.96 2.27
C MET A 1 22.54 8.33 3.65
N LYS A 2 23.12 9.03 4.64
CA LYS A 2 22.83 8.72 6.06
C LYS A 2 21.37 9.06 6.24
N LEU A 3 20.46 8.10 6.02
CA LEU A 3 19.12 8.23 6.58
C LEU A 3 19.35 8.57 8.05
N TYR A 4 18.83 9.71 8.51
CA TYR A 4 18.89 10.03 9.93
C TYR A 4 18.31 8.80 10.63
N LYS A 5 18.92 8.31 11.71
CA LYS A 5 18.58 7.00 12.31
C LYS A 5 17.06 6.85 12.52
N SER A 6 16.39 7.98 12.77
CA SER A 6 14.93 8.15 12.84
C SER A 6 14.15 7.76 11.56
N ASP A 7 14.60 8.13 10.36
CA ASP A 7 13.86 7.89 9.10
C ASP A 7 13.84 6.39 8.73
N LYS A 8 14.97 5.69 8.96
CA LYS A 8 15.01 4.22 8.81
C LYS A 8 14.05 3.54 9.77
N VAL A 9 14.07 3.95 11.04
CA VAL A 9 13.21 3.35 12.07
C VAL A 9 11.73 3.60 11.75
N ARG A 10 11.37 4.80 11.30
CA ARG A 10 10.00 5.14 10.86
C ARG A 10 9.57 4.33 9.64
N PHE A 11 10.45 4.16 8.66
CA PHE A 11 10.13 3.34 7.50
C PHE A 11 9.86 1.88 7.92
N ILE A 12 10.76 1.30 8.72
CA ILE A 12 10.62 -0.08 9.22
C ILE A 12 9.38 -0.24 10.09
N SER A 13 9.06 0.73 10.96
CA SER A 13 7.86 0.66 11.79
C SER A 13 6.59 0.67 10.94
N GLY A 14 6.52 1.53 9.91
CA GLY A 14 5.41 1.54 8.97
C GLY A 14 5.26 0.20 8.24
N LEU A 15 6.36 -0.39 7.77
CA LEU A 15 6.36 -1.69 7.11
C LEU A 15 5.84 -2.81 8.02
N ILE A 16 6.32 -2.88 9.27
CA ILE A 16 5.86 -3.88 10.24
C ILE A 16 4.36 -3.73 10.49
N ILE A 17 3.86 -2.51 10.67
CA ILE A 17 2.43 -2.27 10.88
C ILE A 17 1.61 -2.73 9.67
N ILE A 18 2.06 -2.43 8.44
CA ILE A 18 1.37 -2.88 7.22
C ILE A 18 1.37 -4.41 7.13
N ILE A 19 2.48 -5.09 7.45
CA ILE A 19 2.54 -6.55 7.49
C ILE A 19 1.53 -7.11 8.49
N LEU A 20 1.46 -6.54 9.71
CA LEU A 20 0.50 -6.98 10.72
C LEU A 20 -0.94 -6.81 10.25
N ILE A 21 -1.29 -5.65 9.67
CA ILE A 21 -2.63 -5.40 9.11
C ILE A 21 -2.95 -6.39 7.99
N TYR A 22 -2.01 -6.61 7.08
CA TYR A 22 -2.17 -7.54 5.96
C TYR A 22 -2.39 -8.97 6.44
N SER A 23 -1.57 -9.45 7.37
CA SER A 23 -1.71 -10.78 7.97
C SER A 23 -3.05 -10.93 8.70
N TRP A 24 -3.46 -9.91 9.47
CA TRP A 24 -4.76 -9.92 10.15
C TRP A 24 -5.91 -10.01 9.16
N PHE A 25 -5.87 -9.20 8.11
CA PHE A 25 -6.90 -9.21 7.07
C PHE A 25 -7.01 -10.59 6.40
N TYR A 26 -5.86 -11.18 6.06
CA TYR A 26 -5.83 -12.47 5.38
C TYR A 26 -6.38 -13.61 6.26
N ILE A 27 -5.91 -13.71 7.51
CA ILE A 27 -6.34 -14.76 8.45
C ILE A 27 -7.84 -14.64 8.72
N PHE A 28 -8.34 -13.44 9.04
CA PHE A 28 -9.72 -13.31 9.50
C PHE A 28 -10.77 -13.25 8.38
N PHE A 29 -10.42 -12.70 7.21
CA PHE A 29 -11.41 -12.44 6.16
C PHE A 29 -11.20 -13.25 4.87
N ILE A 30 -9.95 -13.62 4.54
CA ILE A 30 -9.66 -14.37 3.32
C ILE A 30 -9.71 -15.88 3.58
N GLU A 31 -8.94 -16.38 4.55
CA GLU A 31 -8.90 -17.82 4.88
C GLU A 31 -10.18 -18.25 5.59
N ASN A 32 -10.69 -17.45 6.53
CA ASN A 32 -11.94 -17.71 7.24
C ASN A 32 -13.17 -17.19 6.47
N SER A 33 -13.20 -17.38 5.15
CA SER A 33 -14.30 -16.92 4.28
C SER A 33 -15.64 -17.64 4.49
N ASN A 34 -15.67 -18.69 5.32
CA ASN A 34 -16.87 -19.38 5.79
C ASN A 34 -17.70 -18.56 6.82
N LEU A 35 -17.19 -17.41 7.25
CA LEU A 35 -18.01 -16.45 7.99
C LEU A 35 -19.16 -15.97 7.09
N VAL A 36 -20.40 -16.09 7.58
CA VAL A 36 -21.64 -15.68 6.90
C VAL A 36 -21.72 -14.15 6.88
N ILE A 37 -20.79 -13.51 6.17
CA ILE A 37 -20.72 -12.07 5.98
C ILE A 37 -21.45 -11.74 4.68
N SER A 38 -22.38 -10.78 4.74
CA SER A 38 -23.09 -10.26 3.57
C SER A 38 -22.10 -9.69 2.53
N LYS A 39 -22.47 -9.67 1.24
CA LYS A 39 -21.63 -9.09 0.19
C LYS A 39 -21.15 -7.67 0.54
N LEU A 40 -22.07 -6.83 1.06
CA LEU A 40 -21.78 -5.47 1.50
C LEU A 40 -20.72 -5.43 2.62
N GLY A 41 -20.82 -6.33 3.60
CA GLY A 41 -19.83 -6.42 4.68
C GLY A 41 -18.43 -6.73 4.18
N LYS A 42 -18.30 -7.60 3.17
CA LYS A 42 -17.01 -7.92 2.54
C LYS A 42 -16.39 -6.70 1.87
N TYR A 43 -17.17 -5.96 1.08
CA TYR A 43 -16.69 -4.73 0.44
C TYR A 43 -16.31 -3.66 1.47
N PHE A 44 -17.11 -3.51 2.52
CA PHE A 44 -16.85 -2.54 3.58
C PHE A 44 -15.54 -2.84 4.33
N VAL A 45 -15.33 -4.09 4.74
CA VAL A 45 -14.09 -4.49 5.43
C VAL A 45 -12.89 -4.30 4.52
N SER A 46 -12.93 -4.77 3.28
CA SER A 46 -11.84 -4.58 2.31
C SER A 46 -11.50 -3.10 2.12
N PHE A 47 -12.51 -2.24 2.00
CA PHE A 47 -12.34 -0.80 1.87
C PHE A 47 -11.74 -0.17 3.13
N ALA A 48 -12.25 -0.53 4.31
CA ALA A 48 -11.74 -0.05 5.59
C ALA A 48 -10.28 -0.46 5.82
N THR A 49 -9.90 -1.70 5.48
CA THR A 49 -8.52 -2.17 5.56
C THR A 49 -7.61 -1.39 4.61
N THR A 50 -8.03 -1.16 3.36
CA THR A 50 -7.25 -0.35 2.40
C THR A 50 -7.06 1.07 2.89
N ILE A 51 -8.08 1.69 3.48
CA ILE A 51 -7.97 3.01 4.11
C ILE A 51 -6.98 2.99 5.28
N ALA A 52 -7.04 1.96 6.14
CA ALA A 52 -6.12 1.83 7.27
C ALA A 52 -4.65 1.74 6.79
N VAL A 53 -4.37 0.89 5.79
CA VAL A 53 -3.03 0.79 5.19
C VAL A 53 -2.61 2.13 4.59
N TYR A 54 -3.49 2.78 3.83
CA TYR A 54 -3.23 4.10 3.25
C TYR A 54 -2.82 5.14 4.30
N PHE A 55 -3.51 5.20 5.44
CA PHE A 55 -3.17 6.12 6.53
C PHE A 55 -1.84 5.78 7.18
N VAL A 56 -1.57 4.49 7.43
CA VAL A 56 -0.28 4.05 8.00
C VAL A 56 0.87 4.48 7.09
N GLY A 57 0.75 4.24 5.79
CA GLY A 57 1.78 4.65 4.83
C GLY A 57 1.90 6.16 4.71
N THR A 58 0.79 6.90 4.69
CA THR A 58 0.80 8.37 4.65
C THR A 58 1.50 8.97 5.88
N PHE A 59 1.22 8.44 7.07
CA PHE A 59 1.82 8.93 8.32
C PHE A 59 3.33 8.67 8.39
N HIS A 60 3.76 7.49 7.95
CA HIS A 60 5.16 7.09 8.02
C HIS A 60 6.00 7.65 6.85
N LEU A 61 5.44 7.71 5.63
CA LEU A 61 6.13 8.23 4.44
C LEU A 61 6.04 9.76 4.31
N GLY A 62 4.94 10.38 4.72
CA GLY A 62 4.74 11.84 4.60
C GLY A 62 5.68 12.67 5.47
N LYS A 63 6.33 12.04 6.45
CA LYS A 63 7.37 12.65 7.29
C LYS A 63 8.80 12.36 6.80
N LEU A 64 8.95 11.60 5.71
CA LEU A 64 10.25 11.37 5.09
C LEU A 64 10.64 12.56 4.22
N LYS A 65 11.95 12.76 4.08
CA LYS A 65 12.51 13.84 3.25
C LYS A 65 12.18 13.67 1.75
N ASP A 66 12.02 12.42 1.31
CA ASP A 66 11.83 12.04 -0.08
C ASP A 66 10.36 12.16 -0.51
N LYS A 67 9.97 13.35 -0.99
CA LYS A 67 8.58 13.67 -1.38
C LYS A 67 7.99 12.73 -2.44
N TRP A 68 8.83 12.14 -3.30
CA TRP A 68 8.36 11.25 -4.37
C TRP A 68 7.71 9.97 -3.82
N MET A 69 8.19 9.43 -2.69
CA MET A 69 7.63 8.21 -2.08
C MET A 69 6.21 8.46 -1.57
N SER A 70 6.00 9.61 -0.93
CA SER A 70 4.66 10.02 -0.49
C SER A 70 3.74 10.28 -1.69
N LEU A 71 4.22 10.96 -2.73
CA LEU A 71 3.43 11.19 -3.93
C LEU A 71 3.01 9.89 -4.63
N LEU A 72 3.94 8.95 -4.81
CA LEU A 72 3.64 7.65 -5.40
C LEU A 72 2.65 6.86 -4.55
N TRP A 73 2.80 6.88 -3.22
CA TRP A 73 1.87 6.25 -2.29
C TRP A 73 0.44 6.79 -2.46
N HIS A 74 0.28 8.11 -2.47
CA HIS A 74 -1.01 8.77 -2.64
C HIS A 74 -1.63 8.45 -4.00
N VAL A 75 -0.88 8.58 -5.09
CA VAL A 75 -1.40 8.34 -6.44
C VAL A 75 -1.92 6.91 -6.59
N ILE A 76 -1.14 5.91 -6.15
CA ILE A 76 -1.53 4.50 -6.26
C ILE A 76 -2.75 4.21 -5.36
N HIS A 77 -2.77 4.69 -4.12
CA HIS A 77 -3.89 4.41 -3.22
C HIS A 77 -5.17 5.13 -3.61
N VAL A 78 -5.09 6.41 -3.98
CA VAL A 78 -6.28 7.18 -4.38
C VAL A 78 -6.87 6.61 -5.66
N SER A 79 -6.04 6.30 -6.66
CA SER A 79 -6.53 5.68 -7.91
C SER A 79 -7.12 4.29 -7.67
N GLY A 80 -6.45 3.46 -6.89
CA GLY A 80 -6.94 2.13 -6.53
C GLY A 80 -8.24 2.15 -5.72
N LEU A 81 -8.37 3.07 -4.76
CA LEU A 81 -9.60 3.31 -4.00
C LEU A 81 -10.73 3.77 -4.93
N CYS A 82 -10.49 4.70 -5.85
CA CYS A 82 -11.49 5.13 -6.81
C CYS A 82 -12.00 3.97 -7.66
N ILE A 83 -11.11 3.08 -8.14
CA ILE A 83 -11.50 1.90 -8.93
C ILE A 83 -12.31 0.92 -8.07
N ALA A 84 -11.82 0.59 -6.88
CA ALA A 84 -12.49 -0.35 -5.97
C ALA A 84 -13.88 0.16 -5.53
N THR A 85 -14.01 1.44 -5.20
CA THR A 85 -15.28 2.07 -4.86
C THR A 85 -16.23 2.08 -6.05
N SER A 86 -15.75 2.43 -7.25
CA SER A 86 -16.61 2.44 -8.45
C SER A 86 -17.16 1.04 -8.74
N LEU A 87 -16.31 0.01 -8.71
CA LEU A 87 -16.75 -1.37 -8.94
C LEU A 87 -17.67 -1.89 -7.83
N GLY A 88 -17.38 -1.58 -6.56
CA GLY A 88 -18.24 -1.95 -5.44
C GLY A 88 -19.60 -1.25 -5.47
N LEU A 89 -19.65 0.03 -5.88
CA LEU A 89 -20.91 0.76 -6.04
C LEU A 89 -21.75 0.21 -7.20
N VAL A 90 -21.13 -0.13 -8.34
CA VAL A 90 -21.83 -0.72 -9.48
C VAL A 90 -22.40 -2.09 -9.12
N ASP A 91 -21.60 -2.94 -8.46
CA ASP A 91 -22.04 -4.26 -8.00
C ASP A 91 -23.20 -4.16 -6.99
N TRP A 92 -23.16 -3.16 -6.12
CA TRP A 92 -24.18 -2.98 -5.10
C TRP A 92 -25.47 -2.32 -5.60
N LEU A 93 -25.38 -1.30 -6.46
CA LEU A 93 -26.52 -0.45 -6.84
C LEU A 93 -27.18 -0.85 -8.16
N ILE A 94 -26.43 -1.41 -9.12
CA ILE A 94 -26.89 -1.54 -10.51
C ILE A 94 -27.12 -3.00 -10.88
N THR A 95 -26.08 -3.82 -10.82
CA THR A 95 -26.15 -5.23 -11.22
C THR A 95 -24.96 -6.01 -10.66
N ASP A 96 -25.16 -7.31 -10.43
CA ASP A 96 -24.04 -8.21 -10.12
C ASP A 96 -22.98 -8.11 -11.23
N ILE A 97 -21.76 -7.71 -10.87
CA ILE A 97 -20.66 -7.62 -11.84
C ILE A 97 -20.11 -9.01 -12.14
N GLY A 98 -19.63 -9.21 -13.37
CA GLY A 98 -19.05 -10.49 -13.77
C GLY A 98 -17.88 -10.90 -12.88
N MET A 99 -17.70 -12.22 -12.69
CA MET A 99 -16.66 -12.80 -11.83
C MET A 99 -15.25 -12.28 -12.12
N ASN A 100 -14.97 -11.95 -13.38
CA ASN A 100 -13.70 -11.36 -13.82
C ASN A 100 -13.45 -9.97 -13.21
N LEU A 101 -14.48 -9.12 -13.14
CA LEU A 101 -14.38 -7.79 -12.54
C LEU A 101 -14.29 -7.87 -11.01
N VAL A 102 -15.00 -8.80 -10.39
CA VAL A 102 -14.85 -9.09 -8.94
C VAL A 102 -13.42 -9.49 -8.62
N SER A 103 -12.86 -10.41 -9.41
CA SER A 103 -11.49 -10.90 -9.22
C SER A 103 -10.48 -9.78 -9.44
N PHE A 104 -10.68 -8.95 -10.47
CA PHE A 104 -9.84 -7.78 -10.74
C PHE A 104 -9.87 -6.75 -9.59
N ALA A 105 -11.05 -6.40 -9.09
CA ALA A 105 -11.20 -5.49 -7.95
C ALA A 105 -10.47 -6.03 -6.71
N ARG A 106 -10.58 -7.34 -6.47
CA ARG A 106 -9.89 -8.02 -5.37
C ARG A 106 -8.38 -7.99 -5.55
N SER A 107 -7.86 -8.24 -6.75
CA SER A 107 -6.41 -8.15 -7.02
C SER A 107 -5.87 -6.73 -6.83
N ILE A 108 -6.62 -5.69 -7.25
CA ILE A 108 -6.25 -4.30 -6.95
C ILE A 108 -6.20 -4.09 -5.43
N GLN A 109 -7.25 -4.52 -4.72
CA GLN A 109 -7.33 -4.34 -3.28
C GLN A 109 -6.17 -5.04 -2.56
N GLU A 110 -5.87 -6.29 -2.93
CA GLU A 110 -4.76 -7.09 -2.39
C GLU A 110 -3.42 -6.40 -2.67
N MET A 111 -3.22 -5.85 -3.87
CA MET A 111 -2.02 -5.08 -4.20
C MET A 111 -1.88 -3.82 -3.32
N LEU A 112 -2.98 -3.12 -3.04
CA LEU A 112 -2.97 -1.90 -2.20
C LEU A 112 -2.67 -2.19 -0.73
N ILE A 113 -3.21 -3.28 -0.18
CA ILE A 113 -2.95 -3.65 1.22
C ILE A 113 -1.62 -4.37 1.41
N SER A 114 -1.03 -4.87 0.33
CA SER A 114 0.20 -5.65 0.39
C SER A 114 1.38 -4.80 0.89
N PRO A 115 2.24 -5.37 1.77
CA PRO A 115 3.48 -4.72 2.17
C PRO A 115 4.48 -4.56 1.01
N LEU A 116 4.24 -5.22 -0.13
CA LEU A 116 5.14 -5.22 -1.28
C LEU A 116 5.34 -3.82 -1.85
N LEU A 117 4.28 -3.03 -2.02
CA LEU A 117 4.39 -1.67 -2.57
C LEU A 117 5.26 -0.79 -1.67
N TYR A 118 5.04 -0.88 -0.36
CA TYR A 118 5.80 -0.14 0.62
C TYR A 118 7.29 -0.54 0.62
N LEU A 119 7.57 -1.84 0.59
CA LEU A 119 8.92 -2.39 0.50
C LEU A 119 9.63 -1.99 -0.80
N ALA A 120 8.94 -2.07 -1.94
CA ALA A 120 9.48 -1.73 -3.26
C ALA A 120 9.95 -0.28 -3.31
N MET A 121 9.18 0.66 -2.77
CA MET A 121 9.61 2.06 -2.68
C MET A 121 10.88 2.21 -1.84
N GLY A 122 11.01 1.48 -0.73
CA GLY A 122 12.22 1.48 0.10
C GLY A 122 13.44 0.94 -0.64
N LEU A 123 13.27 -0.12 -1.45
CA LEU A 123 14.33 -0.69 -2.28
C LEU A 123 14.74 0.27 -3.40
N ILE A 124 13.79 0.86 -4.11
CA ILE A 124 14.05 1.87 -5.15
C ILE A 124 14.79 3.07 -4.55
N ASN A 125 14.35 3.57 -3.39
CA ASN A 125 15.02 4.69 -2.72
C ASN A 125 16.46 4.35 -2.35
N ARG A 126 16.74 3.10 -1.97
CA ARG A 126 18.09 2.61 -1.68
C ARG A 126 18.97 2.59 -2.93
N VAL A 127 18.44 2.15 -4.08
CA VAL A 127 19.18 2.11 -5.35
C VAL A 127 19.52 3.54 -5.80
N LEU A 128 18.50 4.40 -5.91
CA LEU A 128 18.67 5.80 -6.35
C LEU A 128 19.69 6.57 -5.49
N ASN A 129 19.67 6.36 -4.17
CA ASN A 129 20.61 7.03 -3.26
C ASN A 129 22.01 6.40 -3.20
N LYS A 130 22.19 5.16 -3.68
CA LYS A 130 23.50 4.52 -3.76
C LYS A 130 24.30 5.07 -4.95
N ASP A 131 23.61 5.32 -6.06
CA ASP A 131 24.21 5.85 -7.29
C ASP A 131 24.63 7.32 -7.12
N ALA A 132 23.85 8.10 -6.37
CA ALA A 132 24.18 9.48 -6.03
C ALA A 132 25.46 9.63 -5.17
N VAL A 133 25.72 8.69 -4.25
CA VAL A 133 26.93 8.73 -3.39
C VAL A 133 28.18 8.24 -4.14
N SER A 134 28.01 7.32 -5.09
CA SER A 134 29.09 6.84 -5.95
C SER A 134 29.69 7.97 -6.80
N THR A 135 28.82 8.81 -7.39
CA THR A 135 29.22 9.90 -8.28
C THR A 135 29.89 11.07 -7.55
N THR A 136 29.50 11.39 -6.31
CA THR A 136 30.14 12.47 -5.53
C THR A 136 31.58 12.12 -5.13
N ASN A 137 31.85 10.86 -4.77
CA ASN A 137 33.19 10.41 -4.38
C ASN A 137 34.20 10.40 -5.54
N ILE A 138 33.72 10.43 -6.80
CA ILE A 138 34.59 10.51 -7.97
C ILE A 138 35.01 11.97 -8.23
N GLN A 139 34.14 12.94 -7.95
CA GLN A 139 34.45 14.36 -8.17
C GLN A 139 35.34 14.99 -7.08
N GLU A 140 35.31 14.50 -5.83
CA GLU A 140 36.25 14.97 -4.79
C GLU A 140 37.67 14.38 -4.93
N LYS A 141 37.87 13.43 -5.84
CA LYS A 141 39.19 12.81 -6.12
C LYS A 141 39.89 13.36 -7.36
N GLN A 142 39.31 14.34 -8.04
CA GLN A 142 39.91 15.08 -9.16
C GLN A 142 40.25 16.50 -8.72
#